data_AF-A0A6I2USU9-F1
#
_entry.id   AF-A0A6I2USU9-F1
#
_cell.length_a   1.000
_cell.length_b   1.000
_cell.length_c   1.000
_cell.angle_alpha   90.00
_cell.angle_beta   90.00
_cell.angle_gamma   90.00
#
_symmetry.space_group_name_H-M   'P 1'
#
loop_
_entity.id
_entity.type
_entity.pdbx_description
1 polymer ?
#
loop_
_entity_poly.entity_id
_entity_poly.type
_entity_poly.pdbx_seq_one_letter_code
_entity_poly.pdbx_strand_id
1 'polypeptide(L)' 'MERYDKARKQFDEANRQISEKNARSERIEDFIGKLKEQNGVIQEFDSWLWACMVDFVTVGRRKEMIFTFRDGTEIEV' A
#
# COMPACT_ATOMS: atom_id res chain seq x y z
N MET A 1 -1.37 29.62 -24.54
CA MET A 1 -0.61 28.42 -24.15
C MET A 1 -0.74 28.13 -22.66
N GLU A 2 -0.47 29.09 -21.76
CA GLU A 2 -0.50 28.84 -20.29
C GLU A 2 -1.78 28.20 -19.74
N ARG A 3 -2.97 28.62 -20.21
CA ARG A 3 -4.24 28.01 -19.77
C ARG A 3 -4.38 26.55 -20.20
N TYR A 4 -3.86 26.22 -21.38
CA TYR A 4 -3.91 24.88 -21.94
C TYR A 4 -2.91 23.96 -21.23
N ASP A 5 -1.69 24.46 -20.98
CA ASP A 5 -0.66 23.73 -20.22
C ASP A 5 -1.09 23.47 -18.78
N LYS A 6 -1.76 24.43 -18.14
CA LYS A 6 -2.31 24.25 -16.79
C LYS A 6 -3.41 23.18 -16.76
N ALA A 7 -4.33 23.21 -17.72
CA ALA A 7 -5.39 22.20 -17.82
C ALA A 7 -4.81 20.80 -18.07
N ARG A 8 -3.80 20.69 -18.93
CA ARG A 8 -3.11 19.43 -19.20
C ARG A 8 -2.43 18.86 -17.96
N LYS A 9 -1.70 19.67 -17.18
CA LYS A 9 -1.06 19.24 -15.94
C LYS A 9 -2.06 18.71 -14.91
N GLN A 10 -3.21 19.36 -14.77
CA GLN A 10 -4.28 18.91 -13.86
C GLN A 10 -4.87 17.57 -14.31
N PHE A 11 -5.04 17.39 -15.62
CA PHE A 11 -5.53 16.13 -16.19
C PHE A 11 -4.52 14.99 -15.98
N ASP A 12 -3.24 15.22 -16.25
CA ASP A 12 -2.18 14.22 -16.05
C ASP A 12 -2.07 13.82 -14.57
N GLU A 13 -2.17 14.79 -13.66
CA GLU A 13 -2.16 14.53 -12.22
C GLU A 13 -3.40 13.75 -11.75
N ALA A 14 -4.59 14.08 -12.26
CA ALA A 14 -5.80 13.32 -11.96
C ALA A 14 -5.69 11.87 -12.44
N ASN A 15 -5.15 11.65 -13.65
CA ASN A 15 -4.91 10.30 -14.16
C ASN A 15 -3.90 9.52 -13.33
N ARG A 16 -2.83 10.19 -12.84
CA ARG A 16 -1.86 9.57 -11.93
C ARG A 16 -2.55 9.12 -10.64
N GLN A 17 -3.35 9.98 -10.03
CA GLN A 17 -4.09 9.63 -8.81
C GLN A 17 -5.09 8.49 -9.02
N ILE A 18 -5.78 8.47 -10.16
CA ILE A 18 -6.68 7.37 -10.53
C ILE A 18 -5.89 6.06 -10.68
N SER A 19 -4.76 6.10 -11.39
CA SER A 19 -3.90 4.93 -11.58
C SER A 19 -3.38 4.39 -10.25
N GLU A 20 -2.92 5.25 -9.35
CA GLU A 20 -2.46 4.88 -8.01
C GLU A 20 -3.58 4.26 -7.17
N LYS A 21 -4.79 4.83 -7.24
CA LYS A 21 -5.96 4.30 -6.55
C LYS A 21 -6.36 2.93 -7.09
N ASN A 22 -6.36 2.74 -8.40
CA ASN A 22 -6.70 1.46 -9.03
C ASN A 22 -5.67 0.39 -8.69
N ALA A 23 -4.38 0.70 -8.78
CA ALA A 23 -3.30 -0.22 -8.38
C ALA A 23 -3.40 -0.59 -6.90
N ARG A 24 -3.82 0.35 -6.03
CA ARG A 24 -4.10 0.05 -4.62
C ARG A 24 -5.32 -0.86 -4.45
N SER A 25 -6.38 -0.66 -5.23
CA SER A 25 -7.59 -1.49 -5.19
C SER A 25 -7.29 -2.93 -5.59
N GLU A 26 -6.57 -3.12 -6.70
CA GLU A 26 -6.16 -4.43 -7.21
C GLU A 26 -5.35 -5.21 -6.15
N ARG A 27 -4.37 -4.56 -5.51
CA ARG A 27 -3.61 -5.19 -4.42
C ARG A 27 -4.49 -5.59 -3.22
N ILE A 28 -5.54 -4.84 -2.91
CA ILE A 28 -6.47 -5.17 -1.81
C ILE A 28 -7.39 -6.32 -2.22
N GLU A 29 -7.86 -6.35 -3.46
CA GLU A 29 -8.69 -7.44 -3.98
C GLU A 29 -7.92 -8.77 -3.99
N ASP A 30 -6.66 -8.75 -4.45
CA ASP A 30 -5.76 -9.91 -4.39
C ASP A 30 -5.54 -10.38 -2.95
N PHE A 31 -5.36 -9.44 -2.02
CA PHE A 31 -5.20 -9.74 -0.59
C PHE A 31 -6.45 -10.41 0.00
N ILE A 32 -7.64 -9.88 -0.29
CA ILE A 32 -8.91 -10.47 0.16
C ILE A 32 -9.10 -11.86 -0.48
N GLY A 33 -8.72 -12.04 -1.75
CA GLY A 33 -8.73 -13.34 -2.43
C GLY A 33 -7.88 -14.36 -1.68
N LYS A 34 -6.61 -14.05 -1.44
CA LYS A 34 -5.69 -14.91 -0.69
C LYS A 34 -6.17 -15.22 0.72
N LEU A 35 -6.72 -14.23 1.44
CA LEU A 35 -7.30 -14.45 2.76
C LEU A 35 -8.47 -15.43 2.74
N LYS A 36 -9.33 -15.36 1.73
CA LYS A 36 -10.47 -16.28 1.58
C LYS A 36 -10.05 -17.70 1.23
N GLU A 37 -8.89 -17.87 0.60
CA GLU A 37 -8.31 -19.20 0.31
C GLU A 37 -7.73 -19.86 1.56
N GLN A 38 -7.39 -19.09 2.60
CA GLN A 38 -6.88 -19.64 3.86
C GLN A 38 -8.02 -20.27 4.67
N ASN A 39 -7.93 -21.58 4.92
CA ASN A 39 -8.85 -22.29 5.81
C ASN A 39 -8.41 -22.11 7.28
N GLY A 40 -8.95 -21.09 7.94
CA GLY A 40 -8.73 -20.84 9.37
C GLY A 40 -7.71 -19.74 9.65
N VAL A 41 -7.04 -19.81 10.81
CA VAL A 41 -6.00 -18.84 11.20
C VAL A 41 -4.75 -19.10 10.37
N ILE A 42 -4.13 -18.03 9.87
CA ILE A 42 -2.88 -18.09 9.10
C ILE A 42 -1.79 -18.64 10.03
N GLN A 43 -1.37 -19.89 9.77
CA GLN A 43 -0.42 -20.61 10.65
C GLN A 43 1.04 -20.35 10.28
N GLU A 44 1.30 -19.91 9.04
CA GLU A 44 2.65 -19.66 8.53
C GLU A 44 2.82 -18.20 8.14
N PHE A 45 4.05 -17.71 8.28
CA PHE A 45 4.39 -16.35 7.90
C PHE A 45 4.35 -16.20 6.37
N ASP A 46 3.47 -15.34 5.87
CA ASP A 46 3.38 -14.97 4.44
C ASP A 46 3.90 -13.53 4.25
N SER A 47 5.02 -13.39 3.51
CA SER A 47 5.65 -12.10 3.24
C SER A 47 4.78 -11.16 2.40
N TRP A 48 3.96 -11.71 1.50
CA TRP A 48 3.04 -10.93 0.69
C TRP A 48 1.91 -10.39 1.55
N LEU A 49 1.32 -11.25 2.39
CA LEU A 49 0.30 -10.85 3.35
C LEU A 49 0.83 -9.78 4.31
N TRP A 50 2.04 -9.97 4.83
CA TRP A 50 2.72 -9.01 5.70
C TRP A 50 2.82 -7.64 5.04
N ALA A 51 3.33 -7.57 3.81
CA ALA A 51 3.49 -6.33 3.07
C ALA A 51 2.14 -5.62 2.79
N CYS A 52 1.05 -6.35 2.60
CA CYS A 52 -0.29 -5.78 2.41
C CYS A 52 -0.85 -5.13 3.68
N MET A 53 -0.48 -5.63 4.87
CA MET A 53 -0.94 -5.14 6.16
C MET A 53 -0.14 -3.95 6.68
N VAL A 54 1.08 -3.73 6.18
CA VAL A 54 1.89 -2.54 6.47
C VAL A 54 1.25 -1.30 5.84
N ASP A 55 1.16 -0.23 6.61
CA ASP A 55 0.74 1.09 6.14
C ASP A 55 1.95 1.93 5.70
N PHE A 56 2.97 2.04 6.55
CA PHE A 56 4.24 2.70 6.22
C PHE A 56 5.42 2.15 7.05
N VAL A 57 6.63 2.49 6.62
CA VAL A 57 7.88 2.14 7.33
C VAL A 57 8.60 3.41 7.75
N THR A 58 8.94 3.50 9.03
CA THR A 58 9.78 4.57 9.57
C THR A 58 11.22 4.06 9.65
N VAL A 59 12.14 4.79 9.00
CA VAL A 59 13.57 4.47 9.03
C VAL A 59 14.30 5.46 9.93
N GLY A 60 14.83 4.95 11.04
CA GLY A 60 15.59 5.70 12.03
C GLY A 60 17.01 6.03 11.57
N ARG A 61 17.62 7.01 12.23
CA ARG A 61 19.01 7.46 11.92
C ARG A 61 20.05 6.37 12.07
N ARG A 62 19.80 5.36 12.91
CA ARG A 62 20.69 4.22 13.13
C ARG A 62 20.29 2.97 12.34
N LYS A 63 19.48 3.14 11.28
CA LYS A 63 18.92 2.06 10.45
C LYS A 63 17.87 1.18 11.15
N GLU A 64 17.30 1.71 12.22
CA GLU A 64 16.14 1.15 12.93
C GLU A 64 14.96 1.15 11.95
N MET A 65 14.25 0.02 11.78
CA MET A 65 13.08 -0.05 10.90
C MET A 65 11.83 -0.35 11.71
N ILE A 66 10.90 0.60 11.76
CA ILE A 66 9.61 0.44 12.41
C ILE A 66 8.55 0.28 11.32
N PHE A 67 7.92 -0.88 11.28
CA PHE A 67 6.81 -1.19 10.39
C PHE A 67 5.51 -0.85 11.11
N THR A 68 4.80 0.17 10.63
CA THR A 68 3.49 0.56 11.16
C THR A 68 2.41 -0.08 10.29
N PHE A 69 1.56 -0.89 10.92
CA PHE A 69 0.47 -1.61 10.27
C PHE A 69 -0.81 -0.76 10.25
N ARG A 70 -1.74 -1.13 9.35
CA ARG A 70 -3.02 -0.41 9.18
C ARG A 70 -3.93 -0.43 10.41
N ASP A 71 -3.72 -1.37 11.33
CA ASP A 71 -4.43 -1.46 12.60
C ASP A 71 -3.77 -0.61 13.72
N GLY A 72 -2.66 0.05 13.42
CA GLY A 72 -1.87 0.84 14.37
C GLY A 72 -0.82 0.02 15.13
N THR A 73 -0.69 -1.29 14.86
CA THR A 73 0.39 -2.10 15.43
C THR A 73 1.73 -1.64 14.87
N GLU A 74 2.76 -1.58 15.72
CA GLU A 74 4.13 -1.23 15.32
C GLU A 74 5.07 -2.39 15.64
N ILE A 75 5.91 -2.77 14.67
CA ILE A 75 6.94 -3.81 14.84
C ILE A 75 8.30 -3.21 14.47
N GLU A 76 9.26 -3.31 15.39
CA GLU A 76 10.66 -2.93 15.17
C GLU A 76 11.48 -4.15 14.74
N VAL A 77 12.37 -3.96 13.75
CA VAL A 77 13.25 -5.01 13.19
C VAL A 77 14.70 -4.51 13.12
#